data_AF-A0A496LNA7-F1
#
_entry.id   AF-A0A496LNA7-F1
#
_cell.length_a   1.000
_cell.length_b   1.000
_cell.length_c   1.000
_cell.angle_alpha   90.00
_cell.angle_beta   90.00
_cell.angle_gamma   90.00
#
_symmetry.space_group_name_H-M   'P 1'
#
loop_
_entity.id
_entity.type
_entity.pdbx_description
1 polymer ?
#
loop_
_entity_poly.entity_id
_entity_poly.type
_entity_poly.pdbx_seq_one_letter_code
_entity_poly.pdbx_strand_id
1 'polypeptide(L)'
;MINDEFYMSLAIKKAWEFQILTYPNPAVGCAVLDAGGRLLSVAAHKKAGFLHAEPSAILLALCQKCEAFLSDFLREYNAALGVKFESAAELENADLEPNFTYEYILQNHGDLLKGAKAYV
;
A
#
# COMPACT_ATOMS: atom_id res chain seq x y z
N MET A 1 -9.55 -23.67 2.53
CA MET A 1 -8.92 -23.65 1.19
C MET A 1 -8.55 -22.21 0.90
N ILE A 2 -7.33 -21.93 0.44
CA ILE A 2 -6.95 -20.56 0.04
C ILE A 2 -7.51 -20.34 -1.36
N ASN A 3 -8.35 -19.33 -1.52
CA ASN A 3 -9.05 -18.97 -2.76
C ASN A 3 -9.29 -17.45 -2.80
N ASP A 4 -9.93 -16.96 -3.86
CA ASP A 4 -10.23 -15.54 -4.03
C ASP A 4 -11.06 -14.95 -2.87
N GLU A 5 -12.01 -15.72 -2.31
CA GLU A 5 -12.80 -15.31 -1.14
C GLU A 5 -11.93 -15.14 0.13
N PHE A 6 -10.92 -16.00 0.32
CA PHE A 6 -10.00 -15.86 1.43
C PHE A 6 -9.25 -14.53 1.36
N TYR A 7 -8.69 -14.17 0.21
CA TYR A 7 -7.95 -12.92 0.06
C TYR A 7 -8.86 -11.68 0.11
N MET A 8 -10.06 -11.76 -0.47
CA MET A 8 -11.07 -10.71 -0.32
C MET A 8 -11.44 -10.51 1.16
N SER A 9 -11.53 -11.59 1.94
CA SER A 9 -11.80 -11.48 3.38
C SER A 9 -10.68 -10.75 4.15
N LEU A 10 -9.42 -10.82 3.68
CA LEU A 10 -8.32 -10.06 4.27
C LEU A 10 -8.49 -8.55 4.00
N ALA A 11 -8.83 -8.18 2.77
CA ALA A 11 -9.10 -6.79 2.40
C ALA A 11 -10.27 -6.21 3.22
N ILE A 12 -11.40 -6.93 3.30
CA ILE A 12 -12.57 -6.52 4.10
C ILE A 12 -12.22 -6.36 5.58
N LYS A 13 -11.47 -7.30 6.17
CA LYS A 13 -11.05 -7.21 7.57
C LYS A 13 -10.17 -5.99 7.82
N LYS A 14 -9.23 -5.70 6.91
CA LYS A 14 -8.36 -4.53 7.01
C LYS A 14 -9.15 -3.23 6.87
N ALA A 15 -10.13 -3.18 5.97
CA ALA A 15 -11.04 -2.04 5.83
C ALA A 15 -11.80 -1.75 7.15
N TRP A 16 -12.25 -2.82 7.82
CA TRP A 16 -13.03 -2.71 9.07
C TRP A 16 -12.25 -2.07 10.22
N GLU A 17 -10.92 -2.16 10.23
CA GLU A 17 -10.06 -1.47 11.21
C GLU A 17 -10.27 0.06 11.21
N PHE A 18 -10.73 0.62 10.10
CA PHE A 18 -10.90 2.07 9.89
C PHE A 18 -12.35 2.47 9.62
N GLN A 19 -13.30 1.60 9.93
CA GLN A 19 -14.73 1.89 9.73
C GLN A 19 -15.11 3.21 10.43
N ILE A 20 -15.89 4.05 9.75
CA ILE A 20 -16.33 5.40 10.17
C ILE A 20 -15.19 6.45 10.20
N LEU A 21 -13.94 6.07 10.46
CA LEU A 21 -12.80 6.99 10.47
C LEU A 21 -12.48 7.59 9.09
N THR A 22 -12.91 6.90 8.02
CA THR A 22 -12.74 7.35 6.65
C THR A 22 -13.80 8.34 6.16
N TYR A 23 -14.86 8.62 6.94
CA TYR A 23 -15.97 9.45 6.48
C TYR A 23 -15.51 10.82 5.96
N PRO A 24 -16.04 11.33 4.81
CA PRO A 24 -17.17 10.82 4.03
C PRO A 24 -16.85 9.66 3.08
N ASN A 25 -15.59 9.24 2.98
CA ASN A 25 -15.18 8.15 2.10
C ASN A 25 -15.56 6.79 2.69
N PRO A 26 -15.79 5.76 1.85
CA PRO A 26 -15.98 4.40 2.31
C PRO A 26 -14.70 3.85 2.97
N ALA A 27 -14.88 2.92 3.89
CA ALA A 27 -13.78 2.09 4.37
C ALA A 27 -13.45 1.06 3.29
N VAL A 28 -12.22 1.09 2.79
CA VAL A 28 -11.73 0.22 1.70
C VAL A 28 -10.44 -0.43 2.16
N GLY A 29 -10.27 -1.71 1.83
CA GLY A 29 -9.04 -2.47 2.05
C GLY A 29 -8.52 -3.00 0.73
N CYS A 30 -7.23 -3.31 0.65
CA CYS A 30 -6.62 -3.88 -0.54
C CYS A 30 -5.58 -4.91 -0.13
N ALA A 31 -5.67 -6.11 -0.70
CA ALA A 31 -4.67 -7.16 -0.57
C ALA A 31 -3.97 -7.38 -1.91
N VAL A 32 -2.63 -7.42 -1.92
CA VAL A 32 -1.83 -7.62 -3.15
C VAL A 32 -1.07 -8.94 -3.08
N LEU A 33 -1.20 -9.75 -4.11
CA LEU A 33 -0.45 -10.99 -4.31
C LEU A 33 0.56 -10.82 -5.43
N ASP A 34 1.68 -11.53 -5.37
CA ASP A 34 2.52 -11.71 -6.55
C ASP A 34 1.93 -12.70 -7.56
N ALA A 35 2.59 -12.83 -8.71
CA ALA A 35 2.18 -13.73 -9.79
C ALA A 35 2.12 -15.22 -9.37
N GLY A 36 2.77 -15.60 -8.28
CA GLY A 36 2.71 -16.95 -7.71
C GLY A 36 1.59 -17.13 -6.67
N GLY A 37 0.78 -16.10 -6.41
CA GLY A 37 -0.27 -16.11 -5.41
C GLY A 37 0.21 -15.88 -3.97
N ARG A 38 1.49 -15.53 -3.76
CA ARG A 38 1.99 -15.19 -2.42
C ARG A 38 1.52 -13.80 -2.03
N LEU A 39 0.94 -13.69 -0.83
CA LEU A 39 0.53 -12.40 -0.26
C LEU A 39 1.73 -11.50 -0.01
N LEU A 40 1.68 -10.29 -0.54
CA LEU A 40 2.73 -9.29 -0.38
C LEU A 40 2.37 -8.25 0.68
N SER A 41 1.16 -7.71 0.60
CA SER A 41 0.70 -6.64 1.48
C SER A 41 -0.82 -6.68 1.65
N VAL A 42 -1.28 -6.08 2.76
CA VAL A 42 -2.69 -5.74 2.98
C VAL A 42 -2.74 -4.35 3.60
N ALA A 43 -3.44 -3.40 2.98
CA ALA A 43 -3.57 -2.04 3.49
C ALA A 43 -5.04 -1.57 3.44
N ALA A 44 -5.35 -0.47 4.10
CA ALA A 44 -6.68 0.14 4.07
C ALA A 44 -6.59 1.66 3.99
N HIS A 45 -7.65 2.27 3.43
CA HIS A 45 -7.84 3.70 3.53
C HIS A 45 -8.16 4.06 4.98
N LYS A 46 -7.44 5.02 5.55
CA LYS A 46 -7.53 5.33 6.99
C LYS A 46 -8.30 6.60 7.30
N LYS A 47 -8.27 7.58 6.40
CA LYS A 47 -8.74 8.94 6.64
C LYS A 47 -9.00 9.68 5.34
N ALA A 48 -10.12 10.40 5.27
CA ALA A 48 -10.46 11.23 4.11
C ALA A 48 -9.34 12.25 3.79
N GLY A 49 -9.02 12.39 2.49
CA GLY A 49 -7.96 13.27 2.01
C GLY A 49 -6.55 12.65 1.99
N PHE A 50 -6.39 11.41 2.45
CA PHE A 50 -5.13 10.65 2.41
C PHE A 50 -5.21 9.49 1.41
N LEU A 51 -4.12 8.74 1.28
CA LEU A 51 -4.01 7.62 0.35
C LEU A 51 -5.17 6.63 0.46
N HIS A 52 -5.66 6.18 -0.70
CA HIS A 52 -6.58 5.06 -0.78
C HIS A 52 -5.86 3.75 -0.40
N ALA A 53 -6.62 2.65 -0.29
CA ALA A 53 -6.08 1.36 0.10
C ALA A 53 -5.08 0.81 -0.94
N GLU A 54 -5.41 0.95 -2.22
CA GLU A 54 -4.66 0.41 -3.36
C GLU A 54 -3.24 0.96 -3.47
N PRO A 55 -2.99 2.29 -3.55
CA PRO A 55 -1.62 2.81 -3.60
C PRO A 55 -0.81 2.45 -2.36
N SER A 56 -1.43 2.39 -1.18
CA SER A 56 -0.77 1.99 0.05
C SER A 56 -0.34 0.52 -0.01
N ALA A 57 -1.23 -0.37 -0.45
CA ALA A 57 -0.92 -1.79 -0.62
C ALA A 57 0.14 -2.01 -1.70
N ILE A 58 0.07 -1.30 -2.82
CA ILE A 58 1.05 -1.36 -3.90
C ILE A 58 2.43 -0.89 -3.43
N LEU A 59 2.50 0.25 -2.72
CA LEU A 59 3.76 0.76 -2.15
C LEU A 59 4.42 -0.29 -1.25
N LEU A 60 3.66 -0.83 -0.29
CA LEU A 60 4.15 -1.84 0.63
C LEU A 60 4.58 -3.12 -0.09
N ALA A 61 3.85 -3.54 -1.13
CA ALA A 61 4.21 -4.68 -1.95
C ALA A 61 5.51 -4.46 -2.74
N LEU A 62 5.72 -3.26 -3.30
CA LEU A 62 6.95 -2.87 -3.98
C LEU A 62 8.15 -2.86 -3.02
N CYS A 63 7.99 -2.24 -1.85
CA CYS A 63 9.00 -2.22 -0.78
C CYS A 63 9.36 -3.64 -0.32
N GLN A 64 8.37 -4.53 -0.19
CA GLN A 64 8.62 -5.93 0.19
C GLN A 64 9.29 -6.73 -0.94
N LYS A 65 9.03 -6.39 -2.21
CA LYS A 65 9.63 -7.05 -3.39
C LYS A 65 11.07 -6.62 -3.63
N CYS A 66 11.41 -5.38 -3.32
CA CYS A 66 12.71 -4.79 -3.66
C CYS A 66 13.18 -3.86 -2.55
N GLU A 67 14.24 -4.25 -1.85
CA GLU A 67 14.88 -3.42 -0.82
C GLU A 67 15.42 -2.10 -1.40
N ALA A 68 15.93 -2.12 -2.64
CA ALA A 68 16.37 -0.90 -3.32
C ALA A 68 15.22 0.10 -3.50
N PHE A 69 14.05 -0.37 -3.96
CA PHE A 69 12.85 0.46 -4.08
C PHE A 69 12.46 1.10 -2.74
N LEU A 70 12.48 0.34 -1.65
CA LEU A 70 12.25 0.88 -0.31
C LEU A 70 13.28 1.97 0.02
N SER A 71 14.56 1.67 -0.10
CA SER A 71 15.63 2.62 0.26
C SER A 71 15.57 3.92 -0.56
N ASP A 72 15.25 3.82 -1.84
CA ASP A 72 15.12 4.95 -2.74
C ASP A 72 13.87 5.77 -2.40
N PHE A 73 12.73 5.12 -2.11
CA PHE A 73 11.51 5.81 -1.68
C PHE A 73 11.74 6.59 -0.39
N LEU A 74 12.33 5.97 0.64
CA LEU A 74 12.59 6.63 1.93
C LEU A 74 13.50 7.84 1.75
N ARG A 75 14.53 7.74 0.90
CA ARG A 75 15.46 8.83 0.59
C ARG A 75 14.75 9.98 -0.12
N GLU A 76 13.97 9.68 -1.17
CA GLU A 76 13.32 10.70 -1.98
C GLU A 76 12.15 11.36 -1.27
N TYR A 77 11.39 10.61 -0.49
CA TYR A 77 10.32 11.15 0.35
C TYR A 77 10.87 12.16 1.37
N ASN A 78 11.99 11.82 2.05
CA ASN A 78 12.66 12.74 2.96
C ASN A 78 13.20 13.97 2.24
N ALA A 79 13.80 13.80 1.05
CA ALA A 79 14.30 14.93 0.27
C ALA A 79 13.19 15.89 -0.17
N ALA A 80 12.02 15.36 -0.54
CA ALA A 80 10.89 16.16 -1.03
C ALA A 80 10.08 16.82 0.09
N LEU A 81 9.89 16.13 1.23
CA LEU A 81 8.92 16.52 2.25
C LEU A 81 9.55 16.75 3.64
N GLY A 82 10.84 16.48 3.81
CA GLY A 82 11.55 16.65 5.09
C GLY A 82 11.14 15.65 6.18
N VAL A 83 10.41 14.60 5.81
CA VAL A 83 9.95 13.54 6.72
C VAL A 83 10.81 12.30 6.53
N LYS A 84 11.44 11.84 7.61
CA LYS A 84 12.30 10.66 7.61
C LYS A 84 11.53 9.45 8.13
N PHE A 85 11.66 8.34 7.40
CA PHE A 85 11.22 7.01 7.81
C PHE A 85 12.42 6.06 7.78
N GLU A 86 12.45 5.07 8.67
CA GLU A 86 13.57 4.11 8.79
C GLU A 86 13.23 2.72 8.26
N SER A 87 11.94 2.40 8.10
CA SER A 87 11.52 1.06 7.66
C SER A 87 10.17 1.06 6.95
N ALA A 88 9.87 -0.02 6.22
CA ALA A 88 8.57 -0.23 5.60
C ALA A 88 7.41 -0.32 6.63
N ALA A 89 7.69 -0.75 7.87
CA ALA A 89 6.68 -0.83 8.93
C ALA A 89 6.18 0.55 9.38
N GLU A 90 7.03 1.57 9.28
CA GLU A 90 6.63 2.96 9.54
C GLU A 90 5.73 3.49 8.42
N LEU A 91 6.01 3.12 7.16
CA LEU A 91 5.18 3.49 6.01
C LEU A 91 3.75 2.96 6.12
N GLU A 92 3.57 1.75 6.66
CA GLU A 92 2.23 1.18 6.85
C GLU A 92 1.35 2.09 7.72
N ASN A 93 1.94 2.78 8.69
CA ASN A 93 1.22 3.60 9.67
C ASN A 93 1.26 5.10 9.37
N ALA A 94 2.04 5.53 8.39
CA ALA A 94 2.21 6.91 8.04
C ALA A 94 1.04 7.47 7.21
N ASP A 95 0.67 8.71 7.52
CA ASP A 95 -0.17 9.54 6.65
C ASP A 95 0.70 10.11 5.52
N LEU A 96 1.08 9.24 4.57
CA LEU A 96 1.92 9.63 3.44
C LEU A 96 1.20 10.65 2.53
N GLU A 97 1.97 11.59 1.97
CA GLU A 97 1.47 12.58 1.04
C GLU A 97 0.99 11.88 -0.24
N PRO A 98 -0.30 12.02 -0.61
CA PRO A 98 -0.87 11.20 -1.67
C PRO A 98 -0.23 11.39 -3.03
N ASN A 99 -0.05 12.65 -3.47
CA ASN A 99 0.40 12.94 -4.82
C ASN A 99 1.84 12.47 -5.05
N PHE A 100 2.74 12.76 -4.11
CA PHE A 100 4.11 12.29 -4.12
C PHE A 100 4.15 10.76 -4.21
N THR A 101 3.37 10.09 -3.37
CA THR A 101 3.39 8.62 -3.31
C THR A 101 2.88 7.99 -4.60
N TYR A 102 1.79 8.52 -5.17
CA TYR A 102 1.26 8.06 -6.46
C TYR A 102 2.27 8.25 -7.59
N GLU A 103 2.80 9.46 -7.74
CA GLU A 103 3.76 9.78 -8.80
C GLU A 103 5.03 8.94 -8.66
N TYR A 104 5.53 8.78 -7.43
CA TYR A 104 6.70 7.94 -7.18
C TYR A 104 6.47 6.50 -7.61
N ILE A 105 5.33 5.89 -7.25
CA ILE A 105 4.99 4.52 -7.66
C ILE A 105 4.95 4.44 -9.20
N LEU A 106 4.24 5.36 -9.86
CA LEU A 106 4.08 5.34 -11.32
C LEU A 106 5.42 5.47 -12.07
N GLN A 107 6.35 6.25 -11.53
CA GLN A 107 7.65 6.49 -12.17
C GLN A 107 8.67 5.38 -11.86
N ASN A 108 8.56 4.72 -10.70
CA ASN A 108 9.62 3.85 -10.18
C ASN A 108 9.21 2.39 -10.00
N HIS A 109 7.96 2.00 -10.28
CA HIS A 109 7.50 0.61 -10.05
C HIS A 109 8.30 -0.45 -10.82
N GLY A 110 8.94 -0.10 -11.94
CA GLY A 110 9.89 -0.95 -12.66
C GLY A 110 9.37 -2.34 -13.01
N ASP A 111 8.06 -2.47 -13.28
CA ASP A 111 7.36 -3.74 -13.49
C ASP A 111 7.54 -4.80 -12.37
N LEU A 112 7.94 -4.40 -11.16
CA LEU A 112 8.20 -5.30 -10.03
C LEU A 112 6.96 -6.10 -9.57
N LEU A 113 5.76 -5.62 -9.90
CA LEU A 113 4.48 -6.28 -9.64
C LEU A 113 3.84 -6.86 -10.91
N LYS A 114 4.61 -7.12 -11.97
CA LYS A 114 4.07 -7.72 -13.20
C LYS A 114 3.40 -9.07 -12.92
N GLY A 115 2.14 -9.20 -13.33
CA GLY A 115 1.32 -10.39 -13.09
C GLY A 115 0.78 -10.52 -11.66
N ALA A 116 0.98 -9.51 -10.81
CA ALA A 116 0.35 -9.44 -9.49
C ALA A 116 -1.18 -9.37 -9.60
N LYS A 117 -1.86 -9.79 -8.52
CA LYS A 117 -3.32 -9.71 -8.39
C LYS A 117 -3.66 -8.88 -7.16
N ALA A 118 -4.63 -7.98 -7.28
CA ALA A 118 -5.18 -7.23 -6.15
C ALA A 118 -6.63 -7.64 -5.85
N TYR A 119 -7.01 -7.58 -4.58
CA TYR A 119 -8.39 -7.70 -4.09
C TYR A 119 -8.72 -6.44 -3.34
N VAL A 120 -9.80 -5.75 -3.73
CA VAL A 120 -10.24 -4.45 -3.20
C VAL A 120 -11.71 -4.52 -2.83
#